data_AF-A0A414CRN7-F1
#
_entry.id   AF-A0A414CRN7-F1
#
_cell.length_a   1.000
_cell.length_b   1.000
_cell.length_c   1.000
_cell.angle_alpha   90.00
_cell.angle_beta   90.00
_cell.angle_gamma   90.00
#
_symmetry.space_group_name_H-M   'P 1'
#
loop_
_entity.id
_entity.type
_entity.pdbx_description
1 polymer ?
#
loop_
_entity_poly.entity_id
_entity_poly.type
_entity_poly.pdbx_seq_one_letter_code
_entity_poly.pdbx_strand_id
1 'polypeptide(L)'
;KPVFCIVDDTIASKTKPSSQALHPIEDAYFHQSHLKGKQDYGHQAVAVMLSCNGIVLNYAFVMYNKSISKIDIVQSIAKELPVPPVMSYFLCDCWYVSEKIINTFAQRGFHTIGALKTNRLLYPSGMKKKLRELAAELSVTPREFDLVTVKKRNYYVYRYEGNLNGIENAVVLLSYPEKAFGNPKALRAFISTNAALSTQEILSWYVCRWPIEVFFRQCKDKLALDSYQIRSAQGIKRYWLLMSLAHFMCAVGT
;
A
#
# COMPACT_ATOMS: atom_id res chain seq x y z
N LYS A 1 20.96 3.93 4.91
CA LYS A 1 19.63 3.43 5.33
C LYS A 1 18.82 3.16 4.06
N PRO A 2 17.94 2.13 4.04
CA PRO A 2 17.15 1.82 2.86
C PRO A 2 16.22 2.99 2.49
N VAL A 3 15.97 3.14 1.19
CA VAL A 3 14.87 3.97 0.69
C VAL A 3 13.61 3.12 0.65
N PHE A 4 12.50 3.68 1.11
CA PHE A 4 11.18 3.08 1.01
C PHE A 4 10.37 3.81 -0.06
N CYS A 5 10.03 3.10 -1.15
CA CYS A 5 9.05 3.58 -2.12
C CYS A 5 7.66 3.08 -1.72
N ILE A 6 6.81 3.98 -1.26
CA ILE A 6 5.50 3.68 -0.67
C ILE A 6 4.42 4.00 -1.70
N VAL A 7 3.54 3.05 -1.99
CA VAL A 7 2.40 3.25 -2.90
C VAL A 7 1.09 2.91 -2.21
N ASP A 8 0.13 3.80 -2.42
CA ASP A 8 -1.27 3.61 -2.02
C ASP A 8 -2.16 4.50 -2.91
N ASP A 9 -3.47 4.36 -2.78
CA ASP A 9 -4.43 5.25 -3.43
C ASP A 9 -5.48 5.80 -2.47
N THR A 10 -6.06 6.92 -2.87
CA THR A 10 -7.14 7.56 -2.11
C THR A 10 -8.22 8.07 -3.05
N ILE A 11 -9.41 8.25 -2.50
CA ILE A 11 -10.54 8.87 -3.21
C ILE A 11 -10.73 10.26 -2.64
N ALA A 12 -10.69 11.27 -3.50
CA ALA A 12 -11.13 12.63 -3.25
C ALA A 12 -12.65 12.68 -3.46
N SER A 13 -13.41 12.57 -2.37
CA SER A 13 -14.87 12.42 -2.45
C SER A 13 -15.54 13.70 -2.95
N LYS A 14 -16.55 13.55 -3.83
CA LYS A 14 -17.34 14.65 -4.39
C LYS A 14 -18.83 14.32 -4.34
N THR A 15 -19.63 15.37 -4.43
CA THR A 15 -21.09 15.23 -4.59
C THR A 15 -21.39 14.84 -6.03
N LYS A 16 -22.18 13.78 -6.22
CA LYS A 16 -22.67 13.38 -7.54
C LYS A 16 -23.45 14.55 -8.17
N PRO A 17 -23.15 14.96 -9.41
CA PRO A 17 -23.89 16.03 -10.06
C PRO A 17 -25.34 15.58 -10.35
N SER A 18 -26.25 16.57 -10.38
CA SER A 18 -27.60 16.38 -10.91
C SER A 18 -27.54 15.99 -12.39
N SER A 19 -28.53 15.23 -12.87
CA SER A 19 -28.68 14.96 -14.30
C SER A 19 -28.90 16.23 -15.13
N GLN A 20 -29.30 17.34 -14.49
CA GLN A 20 -29.48 18.65 -15.11
C GLN A 20 -28.24 19.56 -15.03
N ALA A 21 -27.11 19.06 -14.49
CA ALA A 21 -25.90 19.86 -14.37
C ALA A 21 -25.30 20.17 -15.75
N LEU A 22 -25.23 21.45 -16.11
CA LEU A 22 -24.65 21.91 -17.39
C LEU A 22 -23.12 21.77 -17.44
N HIS A 23 -22.47 21.93 -16.29
CA HIS A 23 -21.01 21.91 -16.17
C HIS A 23 -20.61 21.05 -14.96
N PRO A 24 -20.79 19.72 -15.04
CA PRO A 24 -20.35 18.82 -13.98
C PRO A 24 -18.81 18.88 -13.84
N ILE A 25 -18.32 18.41 -12.70
CA ILE A 25 -16.88 18.23 -12.50
C ILE A 25 -16.36 17.13 -13.43
N GLU A 26 -15.28 17.40 -14.15
CA GLU A 26 -14.67 16.47 -15.10
C GLU A 26 -13.91 15.35 -14.37
N ASP A 27 -13.74 14.19 -15.03
CA ASP A 27 -12.95 13.04 -14.56
C ASP A 27 -13.33 12.47 -13.17
N ALA A 28 -14.54 12.74 -12.69
CA ALA A 28 -15.08 12.12 -11.47
C ALA A 28 -15.98 10.93 -11.80
N TYR A 29 -15.76 9.81 -11.13
CA TYR A 29 -16.49 8.57 -11.35
C TYR A 29 -16.93 7.92 -10.04
N PHE A 30 -17.75 6.88 -10.16
CA PHE A 30 -17.98 5.96 -9.06
C PHE A 30 -16.79 5.00 -8.92
N HIS A 31 -16.30 4.90 -7.68
CA HIS A 31 -15.23 4.03 -7.24
C HIS A 31 -15.70 3.22 -6.02
N GLN A 32 -15.30 1.95 -5.91
CA GLN A 32 -15.59 1.17 -4.71
C GLN A 32 -14.71 1.68 -3.55
N SER A 33 -15.33 2.23 -2.50
CA SER A 33 -14.62 2.61 -1.28
C SER A 33 -14.69 1.47 -0.28
N HIS A 34 -13.54 0.84 0.01
CA HIS A 34 -13.45 -0.16 1.07
C HIS A 34 -13.65 0.46 2.46
N LEU A 35 -13.25 1.73 2.65
CA LEU A 35 -13.44 2.45 3.90
C LEU A 35 -14.94 2.74 4.17
N LYS A 36 -15.69 3.17 3.14
CA LYS A 36 -17.13 3.47 3.27
C LYS A 36 -18.02 2.23 3.10
N GLY A 37 -17.48 1.11 2.66
CA GLY A 37 -18.24 -0.11 2.34
C GLY A 37 -19.21 0.04 1.16
N LYS A 38 -19.11 1.12 0.37
CA LYS A 38 -20.03 1.46 -0.72
C LYS A 38 -19.32 2.20 -1.86
N GLN A 39 -20.04 2.40 -2.96
CA GLN A 39 -19.58 3.25 -4.06
C GLN A 39 -19.45 4.70 -3.58
N ASP A 40 -18.35 5.33 -3.94
CA ASP A 40 -18.03 6.72 -3.66
C ASP A 40 -17.82 7.46 -4.97
N TYR A 41 -18.44 8.62 -5.11
CA TYR A 41 -18.29 9.45 -6.30
C TYR A 41 -17.16 10.45 -6.07
N GLY A 42 -16.25 10.60 -7.03
CA GLY A 42 -15.15 11.53 -6.92
C GLY A 42 -13.98 11.18 -7.81
N HIS A 43 -12.82 11.73 -7.50
CA HIS A 43 -11.56 11.43 -8.20
C HIS A 43 -10.75 10.44 -7.39
N GLN A 44 -10.18 9.42 -8.03
CA GLN A 44 -9.22 8.53 -7.39
C GLN A 44 -7.80 8.98 -7.74
N ALA A 45 -6.91 8.96 -6.76
CA ALA A 45 -5.51 9.36 -6.91
C ALA A 45 -4.59 8.21 -6.49
N VAL A 46 -3.62 7.88 -7.34
CA VAL A 46 -2.50 7.00 -6.98
C VAL A 46 -1.37 7.89 -6.45
N ALA A 47 -0.87 7.58 -5.26
CA ALA A 47 0.22 8.33 -4.65
C ALA A 47 1.45 7.46 -4.48
N VAL A 48 2.61 8.06 -4.72
CA VAL A 48 3.93 7.47 -4.51
C VAL A 48 4.71 8.38 -3.58
N MET A 49 5.20 7.84 -2.48
CA MET A 49 6.07 8.56 -1.54
C MET A 49 7.42 7.88 -1.41
N LEU A 50 8.48 8.66 -1.25
CA LEU A 50 9.81 8.15 -0.93
C LEU A 50 10.13 8.48 0.53
N SER A 51 10.55 7.50 1.30
CA SER A 51 10.94 7.69 2.70
C SER A 51 12.34 7.15 2.96
N CYS A 52 13.18 7.95 3.59
CA CYS A 52 14.51 7.54 4.02
C CYS A 52 14.94 8.35 5.24
N ASN A 53 15.46 7.67 6.26
CA ASN A 53 16.03 8.32 7.45
C ASN A 53 15.12 9.34 8.15
N GLY A 54 13.80 9.09 8.17
CA GLY A 54 12.82 9.99 8.79
C GLY A 54 12.31 11.09 7.87
N ILE A 55 12.94 11.31 6.72
CA ILE A 55 12.44 12.22 5.68
C ILE A 55 11.42 11.45 4.85
N VAL A 56 10.25 12.08 4.60
CA VAL A 56 9.20 11.53 3.73
C VAL A 56 8.86 12.56 2.68
N LEU A 57 8.97 12.17 1.41
CA LEU A 57 8.74 13.00 0.24
C LEU A 57 7.54 12.47 -0.52
N ASN A 58 6.62 13.35 -0.89
CA ASN A 58 5.63 13.02 -1.91
C ASN A 58 6.31 13.09 -3.28
N TYR A 59 6.43 11.94 -3.95
CA TYR A 59 7.09 11.84 -5.25
C TYR A 59 6.09 12.06 -6.40
N ALA A 60 4.92 11.44 -6.31
CA ALA A 60 3.89 11.58 -7.34
C ALA A 60 2.49 11.48 -6.72
N PHE A 61 1.57 12.31 -7.23
CA PHE A 61 0.15 12.26 -6.88
C PHE A 61 -0.68 12.35 -8.18
N VAL A 62 -1.04 11.19 -8.72
CA VAL A 62 -1.52 11.04 -10.10
C VAL A 62 -3.01 10.72 -10.12
N MET A 63 -3.77 11.48 -10.91
CA MET A 63 -5.19 11.21 -11.15
C MET A 63 -5.37 9.92 -11.94
N TYR A 64 -6.13 9.00 -11.35
CA TYR A 64 -6.58 7.79 -12.03
C TYR A 64 -7.78 8.13 -12.93
N ASN A 65 -7.60 7.96 -14.23
CA ASN A 65 -8.68 7.91 -15.20
C ASN A 65 -8.85 6.46 -15.68
N LYS A 66 -10.07 6.03 -15.99
CA LYS A 66 -10.38 4.63 -16.29
C LYS A 66 -9.76 4.10 -17.60
N SER A 67 -9.01 4.94 -18.34
CA SER A 67 -8.32 4.57 -19.57
C SER A 67 -7.06 3.73 -19.36
N ILE A 68 -6.44 3.80 -18.18
CA ILE A 68 -5.28 2.99 -17.80
C ILE A 68 -5.52 2.37 -16.43
N SER A 69 -4.92 1.23 -16.12
CA SER A 69 -5.09 0.65 -14.79
C SER A 69 -4.20 1.36 -13.75
N LYS A 70 -4.59 1.31 -12.46
CA LYS A 70 -3.71 1.77 -11.37
C LYS A 70 -2.37 1.02 -11.36
N ILE A 71 -2.35 -0.24 -11.80
CA ILE A 71 -1.13 -1.04 -11.93
C ILE A 71 -0.20 -0.42 -12.98
N ASP A 72 -0.74 -0.04 -14.15
CA ASP A 72 0.05 0.57 -15.22
C ASP A 72 0.63 1.93 -14.80
N ILE A 73 -0.15 2.75 -14.06
CA ILE A 73 0.33 4.01 -13.48
C ILE A 73 1.55 3.75 -12.58
N VAL A 74 1.43 2.79 -11.64
CA VAL A 74 2.51 2.45 -10.71
C VAL A 74 3.73 1.89 -11.45
N GLN A 75 3.54 1.07 -12.48
CA GLN A 75 4.65 0.56 -13.30
C GLN A 75 5.36 1.67 -14.07
N SER A 76 4.62 2.65 -14.62
CA SER A 76 5.21 3.81 -15.30
C SER A 76 6.08 4.61 -14.34
N ILE A 77 5.55 4.92 -13.16
CA ILE A 77 6.29 5.65 -12.12
C ILE A 77 7.52 4.87 -11.68
N ALA A 78 7.39 3.57 -11.42
CA ALA A 78 8.51 2.72 -11.01
C ALA A 78 9.62 2.71 -12.08
N LYS A 79 9.29 2.69 -13.37
CA LYS A 79 10.26 2.76 -14.48
C LYS A 79 10.98 4.11 -14.58
N GLU A 80 10.46 5.16 -13.97
CA GLU A 80 11.11 6.47 -13.93
C GLU A 80 11.95 6.67 -12.66
N LEU A 81 11.79 5.80 -11.65
CA LEU A 81 12.56 5.90 -10.42
C LEU A 81 14.07 5.69 -10.68
N PRO A 82 14.92 6.50 -10.04
CA PRO A 82 16.35 6.24 -10.03
C PRO A 82 16.64 4.93 -9.30
N VAL A 83 17.72 4.26 -9.71
CA VAL A 83 18.22 3.09 -8.99
C VAL A 83 18.67 3.56 -7.59
N PRO A 84 18.17 2.94 -6.50
CA PRO A 84 18.54 3.34 -5.17
C PRO A 84 20.02 3.01 -4.91
N PRO A 85 20.77 3.87 -4.19
CA PRO A 85 22.21 3.68 -3.97
C PRO A 85 22.53 2.51 -3.02
N VAL A 86 21.51 1.98 -2.34
CA VAL A 86 21.59 0.85 -1.42
C VAL A 86 20.33 0.00 -1.56
N MET A 87 20.39 -1.24 -1.07
CA MET A 87 19.23 -2.12 -1.01
C MET A 87 18.02 -1.40 -0.37
N SER A 88 16.92 -1.38 -1.10
CA SER A 88 15.75 -0.53 -0.83
C SER A 88 14.46 -1.29 -1.09
N TYR A 89 13.33 -0.76 -0.62
CA TYR A 89 12.09 -1.53 -0.53
C TYR A 89 10.87 -0.78 -1.09
N PHE A 90 10.10 -1.46 -1.91
CA PHE A 90 8.75 -1.09 -2.31
C PHE A 90 7.76 -1.54 -1.24
N LEU A 91 7.00 -0.60 -0.67
CA LEU A 91 5.99 -0.84 0.38
C LEU A 91 4.59 -0.58 -0.15
N CYS A 92 3.68 -1.55 -0.03
CA CYS A 92 2.34 -1.39 -0.58
C CYS A 92 1.25 -2.21 0.13
N ASP A 93 -0.01 -1.83 -0.11
CA ASP A 93 -1.14 -2.62 0.35
C ASP A 93 -1.32 -3.91 -0.50
N CYS A 94 -2.32 -4.72 -0.14
CA CYS A 94 -2.58 -5.97 -0.85
C CYS A 94 -3.12 -5.82 -2.28
N TRP A 95 -3.54 -4.62 -2.69
CA TRP A 95 -3.99 -4.33 -4.04
C TRP A 95 -2.81 -4.28 -5.02
N TYR A 96 -1.66 -3.77 -4.57
CA TYR A 96 -0.47 -3.61 -5.41
C TYR A 96 0.53 -4.78 -5.33
N VAL A 97 0.27 -5.78 -4.49
CA VAL A 97 1.03 -7.05 -4.52
C VAL A 97 0.60 -7.89 -5.73
N SER A 98 1.33 -7.72 -6.83
CA SER A 98 1.20 -8.49 -8.07
C SER A 98 2.58 -8.74 -8.68
N GLU A 99 2.72 -9.86 -9.40
CA GLU A 99 3.96 -10.23 -10.10
C GLU A 99 4.48 -9.11 -11.00
N LYS A 100 3.59 -8.47 -11.78
CA LYS A 100 3.95 -7.35 -12.66
C LYS A 100 4.60 -6.19 -11.92
N ILE A 101 4.02 -5.75 -10.80
CA ILE A 101 4.55 -4.64 -10.01
C ILE A 101 5.86 -5.06 -9.33
N ILE A 102 5.88 -6.23 -8.70
CA ILE A 102 7.06 -6.76 -8.01
C ILE A 102 8.25 -6.82 -8.97
N ASN A 103 8.07 -7.39 -10.16
CA ASN A 103 9.13 -7.51 -11.16
C ASN A 103 9.59 -6.14 -11.66
N THR A 104 8.67 -5.18 -11.83
CA THR A 104 9.02 -3.81 -12.24
C THR A 104 9.89 -3.11 -11.19
N PHE A 105 9.56 -3.26 -9.91
CA PHE A 105 10.36 -2.70 -8.82
C PHE A 105 11.69 -3.44 -8.62
N ALA A 106 11.71 -4.76 -8.81
CA ALA A 106 12.93 -5.56 -8.76
C ALA A 106 13.94 -5.12 -9.84
N GLN A 107 13.48 -4.86 -11.06
CA GLN A 107 14.30 -4.30 -12.15
C GLN A 107 14.89 -2.92 -11.82
N ARG A 108 14.31 -2.23 -10.84
CA ARG A 108 14.74 -0.90 -10.36
C ARG A 108 15.53 -0.97 -9.04
N GLY A 109 15.90 -2.17 -8.59
CA GLY A 109 16.71 -2.37 -7.39
C GLY A 109 15.92 -2.37 -6.07
N PHE A 110 14.59 -2.55 -6.13
CA PHE A 110 13.74 -2.61 -4.94
C PHE A 110 13.26 -4.04 -4.66
N HIS A 111 13.40 -4.50 -3.43
CA HIS A 111 12.62 -5.64 -2.93
C HIS A 111 11.22 -5.19 -2.54
N THR A 112 10.23 -6.09 -2.54
CA THR A 112 8.86 -5.74 -2.17
C THR A 112 8.55 -6.22 -0.75
N ILE A 113 7.92 -5.36 0.05
CA ILE A 113 7.25 -5.74 1.29
C ILE A 113 5.81 -5.23 1.25
N GLY A 114 4.83 -6.12 1.25
CA GLY A 114 3.43 -5.74 1.04
C GLY A 114 2.46 -6.50 1.93
N ALA A 115 1.24 -5.98 2.11
CA ALA A 115 0.17 -6.75 2.73
C ALA A 115 -0.37 -7.84 1.78
N LEU A 116 -0.88 -8.92 2.33
CA LEU A 116 -1.56 -9.97 1.58
C LEU A 116 -3.00 -10.15 2.05
N LYS A 117 -3.89 -10.46 1.10
CA LYS A 117 -5.23 -10.94 1.43
C LYS A 117 -5.14 -12.36 2.00
N THR A 118 -5.95 -12.64 3.01
CA THR A 118 -5.93 -13.95 3.70
C THR A 118 -6.48 -15.11 2.85
N ASN A 119 -7.08 -14.82 1.69
CA ASN A 119 -7.51 -15.81 0.71
C ASN A 119 -6.42 -16.16 -0.32
N ARG A 120 -5.21 -15.59 -0.21
CA ARG A 120 -4.07 -15.95 -1.07
C ARG A 120 -3.70 -17.41 -0.89
N LEU A 121 -3.26 -18.03 -1.99
CA LEU A 121 -2.88 -19.44 -2.03
C LEU A 121 -1.38 -19.57 -1.73
N LEU A 122 -1.05 -20.46 -0.82
CA LEU A 122 0.30 -20.88 -0.46
C LEU A 122 0.49 -22.36 -0.83
N TYR A 123 1.75 -22.81 -0.81
CA TYR A 123 2.10 -24.20 -1.10
C TYR A 123 2.93 -24.81 0.04
N PRO A 124 2.43 -24.85 1.29
CA PRO A 124 3.11 -25.54 2.39
C PRO A 124 3.28 -27.03 2.04
N SER A 125 4.51 -27.53 2.16
CA SER A 125 4.87 -28.92 1.82
C SER A 125 4.41 -29.35 0.42
N GLY A 126 4.40 -28.43 -0.55
CA GLY A 126 3.95 -28.68 -1.92
C GLY A 126 2.43 -28.76 -2.11
N MET A 127 1.64 -28.68 -1.04
CA MET A 127 0.18 -28.75 -1.11
C MET A 127 -0.45 -27.36 -1.17
N LYS A 128 -1.32 -27.16 -2.16
CA LYS A 128 -2.06 -25.89 -2.34
C LYS A 128 -3.05 -25.66 -1.19
N LYS A 129 -2.91 -24.55 -0.47
CA LYS A 129 -3.77 -24.19 0.67
C LYS A 129 -3.99 -22.68 0.75
N LYS A 130 -5.19 -22.22 1.15
CA LYS A 130 -5.36 -20.77 1.40
C LYS A 130 -4.63 -20.39 2.69
N LEU A 131 -4.06 -19.19 2.71
CA LEU A 131 -3.35 -18.65 3.87
C LEU A 131 -4.20 -18.72 5.15
N ARG A 132 -5.47 -18.33 5.09
CA ARG A 132 -6.39 -18.42 6.26
C ARG A 132 -6.66 -19.85 6.74
N GLU A 133 -6.63 -20.82 5.85
CA GLU A 133 -6.84 -22.24 6.19
C GLU A 133 -5.59 -22.77 6.88
N LEU A 134 -4.41 -22.48 6.32
CA LEU A 134 -3.13 -22.77 6.97
C LEU A 134 -3.04 -22.10 8.35
N ALA A 135 -3.39 -20.81 8.46
CA ALA A 135 -3.35 -20.09 9.72
C ALA A 135 -4.27 -20.70 10.79
N ALA A 136 -5.47 -21.15 10.39
CA ALA A 136 -6.41 -21.79 11.31
C ALA A 136 -5.86 -23.12 11.84
N GLU A 137 -5.25 -23.94 10.98
CA GLU A 137 -4.61 -25.20 11.37
C GLU A 137 -3.45 -24.97 12.35
N LEU A 138 -2.51 -24.10 11.99
CA LEU A 138 -1.32 -23.82 12.81
C LEU A 138 -1.70 -23.18 14.16
N SER A 139 -2.79 -22.39 14.20
CA SER A 139 -3.20 -21.69 15.43
C SER A 139 -3.69 -22.61 16.56
N VAL A 140 -3.94 -23.89 16.28
CA VAL A 140 -4.24 -24.91 17.31
C VAL A 140 -3.00 -25.20 18.16
N THR A 141 -1.80 -24.99 17.62
CA THR A 141 -0.50 -25.26 18.25
C THR A 141 0.36 -23.99 18.28
N PRO A 142 0.29 -23.18 19.35
CA PRO A 142 1.01 -21.90 19.44
C PRO A 142 2.53 -21.99 19.26
N ARG A 143 3.14 -23.16 19.48
CA ARG A 143 4.59 -23.39 19.39
C ARG A 143 5.18 -23.16 18.00
N GLU A 144 4.36 -23.16 16.96
CA GLU A 144 4.80 -22.89 15.59
C GLU A 144 4.94 -21.38 15.29
N PHE A 145 4.44 -20.51 16.17
CA PHE A 145 4.51 -19.06 16.02
C PHE A 145 5.59 -18.47 16.93
N ASP A 146 6.41 -17.59 16.36
CA ASP A 146 7.36 -16.78 17.11
C ASP A 146 6.67 -15.54 17.71
N LEU A 147 7.02 -15.18 18.95
CA LEU A 147 6.58 -13.92 19.54
C LEU A 147 7.51 -12.79 19.10
N VAL A 148 6.98 -11.82 18.36
CA VAL A 148 7.72 -10.70 17.77
C VAL A 148 7.19 -9.37 18.27
N THR A 149 8.07 -8.48 18.71
CA THR A 149 7.71 -7.13 19.16
C THR A 149 7.98 -6.08 18.09
N VAL A 150 6.96 -5.30 17.72
CA VAL A 150 7.04 -4.20 16.75
C VAL A 150 6.41 -2.94 17.37
N LYS A 151 7.16 -1.83 17.43
CA LYS A 151 6.71 -0.54 18.03
C LYS A 151 5.98 -0.72 19.38
N LYS A 152 6.54 -1.53 20.29
CA LYS A 152 6.01 -1.84 21.64
C LYS A 152 4.74 -2.71 21.67
N ARG A 153 4.39 -3.37 20.57
CA ARG A 153 3.27 -4.32 20.51
C ARG A 153 3.79 -5.70 20.14
N ASN A 154 3.25 -6.72 20.77
CA ASN A 154 3.63 -8.10 20.52
C ASN A 154 2.66 -8.76 19.55
N TYR A 155 3.22 -9.60 18.69
CA TYR A 155 2.52 -10.36 17.67
C TYR A 155 3.04 -11.78 17.68
N TYR A 156 2.14 -12.75 17.57
CA TYR A 156 2.51 -14.11 17.20
C TYR A 156 2.62 -14.16 15.68
N VAL A 157 3.77 -14.63 15.18
CA VAL A 157 4.08 -14.63 13.76
C VAL A 157 4.58 -15.99 13.31
N TYR A 158 3.93 -16.54 12.30
CA TYR A 158 4.41 -17.72 11.58
C TYR A 158 5.05 -17.27 10.28
N ARG A 159 6.21 -17.84 9.96
CA ARG A 159 7.00 -17.52 8.77
C ARG A 159 6.95 -18.69 7.79
N TYR A 160 6.35 -18.46 6.64
CA TYR A 160 6.41 -19.34 5.48
C TYR A 160 7.46 -18.82 4.51
N GLU A 161 8.33 -19.71 4.02
CA GLU A 161 9.24 -19.41 2.92
C GLU A 161 8.95 -20.34 1.75
N GLY A 162 8.73 -19.78 0.56
CA GLY A 162 8.44 -20.56 -0.62
C GLY A 162 7.78 -19.77 -1.74
N ASN A 163 7.22 -20.50 -2.70
CA ASN A 163 6.65 -19.91 -3.90
C ASN A 163 5.27 -19.31 -3.64
N LEU A 164 5.02 -18.14 -4.22
CA LEU A 164 3.73 -17.46 -4.21
C LEU A 164 3.36 -17.00 -5.63
N ASN A 165 2.55 -17.80 -6.34
CA ASN A 165 1.95 -17.45 -7.65
C ASN A 165 2.83 -16.54 -8.55
N GLY A 166 3.93 -17.09 -9.07
CA GLY A 166 4.86 -16.35 -9.95
C GLY A 166 5.97 -15.59 -9.22
N ILE A 167 5.98 -15.60 -7.89
CA ILE A 167 7.06 -15.03 -7.06
C ILE A 167 7.79 -16.19 -6.39
N GLU A 168 9.03 -16.42 -6.81
CA GLU A 168 9.91 -17.45 -6.24
C GLU A 168 10.57 -16.95 -4.95
N ASN A 169 10.82 -17.86 -4.01
CA ASN A 169 11.56 -17.59 -2.76
C ASN A 169 11.01 -16.40 -1.94
N ALA A 170 9.70 -16.23 -1.91
CA ALA A 170 9.04 -15.21 -1.11
C ALA A 170 8.94 -15.65 0.35
N VAL A 171 9.04 -14.69 1.26
CA VAL A 171 8.66 -14.87 2.66
C VAL A 171 7.23 -14.38 2.84
N VAL A 172 6.38 -15.20 3.43
CA VAL A 172 5.03 -14.81 3.84
C VAL A 172 4.92 -14.92 5.35
N LEU A 173 4.54 -13.82 5.99
CA LEU A 173 4.30 -13.76 7.42
C LEU A 173 2.80 -13.83 7.71
N LEU A 174 2.38 -14.75 8.57
CA LEU A 174 1.05 -14.81 9.14
C LEU A 174 1.13 -14.22 10.55
N SER A 175 0.40 -13.15 10.82
CA SER A 175 0.53 -12.39 12.07
C SER A 175 -0.81 -12.23 12.77
N TYR A 176 -0.80 -12.47 14.08
CA TYR A 176 -1.89 -12.14 15.00
C TYR A 176 -1.37 -11.20 16.09
N PRO A 177 -2.14 -10.17 16.48
CA PRO A 177 -1.87 -9.48 17.74
C PRO A 177 -1.88 -10.48 18.90
N GLU A 178 -0.95 -10.33 19.87
CA GLU A 178 -0.82 -11.24 21.03
C GLU A 178 -2.16 -11.51 21.73
N LYS A 179 -2.95 -10.46 21.99
CA LYS A 179 -4.26 -10.54 22.66
C LYS A 179 -5.39 -11.09 21.80
N ALA A 180 -5.13 -11.41 20.53
CA ALA A 180 -6.13 -11.88 19.56
C ALA A 180 -5.58 -13.07 18.75
N PHE A 181 -4.66 -13.85 19.32
CA PHE A 181 -4.12 -15.05 18.71
C PHE A 181 -5.24 -16.03 18.31
N GLY A 182 -5.11 -16.63 17.12
CA GLY A 182 -6.10 -17.56 16.56
C GLY A 182 -7.41 -16.91 16.05
N ASN A 183 -7.71 -15.65 16.37
CA ASN A 183 -8.94 -15.00 15.90
C ASN A 183 -8.87 -14.72 14.38
N PRO A 184 -9.72 -15.34 13.53
CA PRO A 184 -9.63 -15.17 12.08
C PRO A 184 -9.80 -13.73 11.59
N LYS A 185 -10.52 -12.87 12.33
CA LYS A 185 -10.70 -11.45 11.99
C LYS A 185 -9.44 -10.62 12.29
N ALA A 186 -8.61 -11.08 13.22
CA ALA A 186 -7.37 -10.43 13.61
C ALA A 186 -6.17 -10.84 12.74
N LEU A 187 -6.27 -11.95 12.01
CA LEU A 187 -5.23 -12.42 11.09
C LEU A 187 -4.85 -11.34 10.07
N ARG A 188 -3.56 -11.04 9.99
CA ARG A 188 -2.95 -10.22 8.94
C ARG A 188 -1.84 -11.01 8.29
N ALA A 189 -1.56 -10.70 7.02
CA ALA A 189 -0.53 -11.37 6.26
C ALA A 189 0.33 -10.36 5.51
N PHE A 190 1.62 -10.66 5.42
CA PHE A 190 2.59 -9.81 4.73
C PHE A 190 3.50 -10.66 3.85
N ILE A 191 3.98 -10.10 2.75
CA ILE A 191 4.99 -10.69 1.87
C ILE A 191 6.30 -9.90 1.97
N SER A 192 7.44 -10.57 1.86
CA SER A 192 8.73 -9.99 1.50
C SER A 192 9.35 -10.76 0.34
N THR A 193 9.92 -10.07 -0.64
CA THR A 193 10.76 -10.70 -1.69
C THR A 193 12.25 -10.69 -1.33
N ASN A 194 12.58 -10.42 -0.07
CA ASN A 194 13.91 -10.54 0.49
C ASN A 194 13.86 -11.54 1.64
N ALA A 195 14.35 -12.75 1.39
CA ALA A 195 14.37 -13.84 2.37
C ALA A 195 15.43 -13.64 3.47
N ALA A 196 16.45 -12.82 3.23
CA ALA A 196 17.51 -12.57 4.21
C ALA A 196 17.02 -11.73 5.42
N LEU A 197 15.86 -11.08 5.31
CA LEU A 197 15.30 -10.28 6.41
C LEU A 197 14.73 -11.16 7.51
N SER A 198 14.95 -10.76 8.75
CA SER A 198 14.24 -11.33 9.89
C SER A 198 12.74 -10.98 9.87
N THR A 199 11.94 -11.78 10.57
CA THR A 199 10.50 -11.54 10.75
C THR A 199 10.22 -10.15 11.35
N GLN A 200 11.04 -9.74 12.32
CA GLN A 200 10.92 -8.43 12.96
C GLN A 200 11.24 -7.28 12.00
N GLU A 201 12.25 -7.41 11.15
CA GLU A 201 12.60 -6.38 10.15
C GLU A 201 11.50 -6.20 9.12
N ILE A 202 10.97 -7.29 8.55
CA ILE A 202 9.86 -7.22 7.57
C ILE A 202 8.68 -6.45 8.15
N LEU A 203 8.25 -6.80 9.38
CA LEU A 203 7.12 -6.12 10.02
C LEU A 203 7.47 -4.67 10.39
N SER A 204 8.67 -4.41 10.90
CA SER A 204 9.11 -3.05 11.28
C SER A 204 9.18 -2.13 10.07
N TRP A 205 9.65 -2.62 8.93
CA TRP A 205 9.71 -1.86 7.68
C TRP A 205 8.36 -1.70 7.03
N TYR A 206 7.47 -2.69 7.10
CA TYR A 206 6.09 -2.52 6.60
C TYR A 206 5.37 -1.36 7.33
N VAL A 207 5.66 -1.14 8.62
CA VAL A 207 5.10 0.00 9.36
C VAL A 207 5.58 1.36 8.79
N CYS A 208 6.72 1.42 8.10
CA CYS A 208 7.17 2.63 7.41
C CYS A 208 6.26 3.04 6.24
N ARG A 209 5.24 2.25 5.89
CA ARG A 209 4.16 2.62 4.94
C ARG A 209 3.23 3.70 5.49
N TRP A 210 3.04 3.78 6.81
CA TRP A 210 2.07 4.67 7.48
C TRP A 210 2.09 6.15 7.07
N PRO A 211 3.23 6.79 6.74
CA PRO A 211 3.25 8.19 6.31
C PRO A 211 2.32 8.53 5.13
N ILE A 212 2.04 7.58 4.22
CA ILE A 212 1.10 7.83 3.12
C ILE A 212 -0.34 8.02 3.60
N GLU A 213 -0.73 7.33 4.66
CA GLU A 213 -2.04 7.49 5.29
C GLU A 213 -2.14 8.83 6.03
N VAL A 214 -1.02 9.30 6.61
CA VAL A 214 -0.92 10.64 7.21
C VAL A 214 -1.03 11.72 6.14
N PHE A 215 -0.31 11.56 5.02
CA PHE A 215 -0.39 12.45 3.87
C PHE A 215 -1.82 12.57 3.34
N PHE A 216 -2.50 11.45 3.07
CA PHE A 216 -3.90 11.48 2.62
C PHE A 216 -4.82 12.22 3.58
N ARG A 217 -4.67 11.99 4.89
CA ARG A 217 -5.45 12.69 5.90
C ARG A 217 -5.20 14.20 5.88
N GLN A 218 -3.93 14.61 5.81
CA GLN A 218 -3.57 16.02 5.75
C GLN A 218 -4.07 16.69 4.46
N CYS A 219 -3.99 16.01 3.32
CA CYS A 219 -4.57 16.51 2.06
C CYS A 219 -6.07 16.74 2.18
N LYS A 220 -6.80 15.82 2.80
CA LYS A 220 -8.26 15.93 2.99
C LYS A 220 -8.63 17.02 3.99
N ASP A 221 -8.02 17.01 5.16
CA ASP A 221 -8.42 17.85 6.29
C ASP A 221 -7.89 19.27 6.18
N LYS A 222 -6.69 19.46 5.62
CA LYS A 222 -5.97 20.75 5.65
C LYS A 222 -5.75 21.37 4.27
N LEU A 223 -5.71 20.55 3.22
CA LEU A 223 -5.41 21.01 1.86
C LEU A 223 -6.56 20.72 0.90
N ALA A 224 -7.80 20.74 1.41
CA ALA A 224 -9.04 20.74 0.65
C ALA A 224 -9.13 19.70 -0.49
N LEU A 225 -8.51 18.52 -0.35
CA LEU A 225 -8.57 17.46 -1.37
C LEU A 225 -10.03 17.02 -1.61
N ASP A 226 -10.84 16.90 -0.56
CA ASP A 226 -12.25 16.55 -0.71
C ASP A 226 -13.11 17.79 -1.06
N SER A 227 -12.70 19.00 -0.65
CA SER A 227 -13.55 20.20 -0.71
C SER A 227 -13.26 21.19 -1.85
N TYR A 228 -12.21 20.99 -2.67
CA TYR A 228 -11.96 21.85 -3.84
C TYR A 228 -13.15 21.89 -4.81
N GLN A 229 -13.37 23.04 -5.44
CA GLN A 229 -14.50 23.34 -6.34
C GLN A 229 -14.09 23.51 -7.81
N ILE A 230 -12.83 23.25 -8.14
CA ILE A 230 -12.32 23.30 -9.52
C ILE A 230 -13.00 22.21 -10.34
N ARG A 231 -13.52 22.57 -11.53
CA ARG A 231 -14.30 21.65 -12.37
C ARG A 231 -13.50 20.98 -13.48
N SER A 232 -12.55 21.69 -14.09
CA SER A 232 -11.78 21.13 -15.21
C SER A 232 -10.72 20.15 -14.73
N ALA A 233 -10.56 19.03 -15.43
CA ALA A 233 -9.59 18.00 -15.09
C ALA A 233 -8.16 18.55 -15.06
N GLN A 234 -7.82 19.44 -16.00
CA GLN A 234 -6.53 20.11 -16.02
C GLN A 234 -6.32 21.03 -14.81
N GLY A 235 -7.35 21.76 -14.40
CA GLY A 235 -7.30 22.61 -13.22
C GLY A 235 -7.11 21.80 -11.94
N ILE A 236 -7.81 20.66 -11.83
CA ILE A 236 -7.69 19.74 -10.70
C ILE A 236 -6.28 19.14 -10.62
N LYS A 237 -5.72 18.68 -11.74
CA LYS A 237 -4.34 18.16 -11.80
C LYS A 237 -3.31 19.20 -11.34
N ARG A 238 -3.46 20.46 -11.79
CA ARG A 238 -2.61 21.58 -11.34
C ARG A 238 -2.76 21.85 -9.84
N TYR A 239 -3.99 21.84 -9.35
CA TYR A 239 -4.27 21.99 -7.92
C TYR A 239 -3.62 20.89 -7.09
N TRP A 240 -3.72 19.63 -7.50
CA TRP A 240 -3.09 18.50 -6.83
C TRP A 240 -1.56 18.60 -6.79
N LEU A 241 -0.94 19.12 -7.84
CA LEU A 241 0.50 19.40 -7.86
C LEU A 241 0.87 20.48 -6.83
N LEU A 242 0.15 21.60 -6.80
CA LEU A 242 0.37 22.69 -5.84
C LEU A 242 0.13 22.23 -4.39
N MET A 243 -0.95 21.46 -4.18
CA MET A 243 -1.27 20.83 -2.89
C MET A 243 -0.13 19.93 -2.42
N SER A 244 0.42 19.10 -3.31
CA SER A 244 1.54 18.20 -3.02
C SER A 244 2.82 18.97 -2.67
N LEU A 245 3.10 20.07 -3.38
CA LEU A 245 4.23 20.95 -3.10
C LEU A 245 4.08 21.66 -1.74
N ALA A 246 2.89 22.21 -1.46
CA ALA A 246 2.60 22.87 -0.19
C ALA A 246 2.74 21.89 1.00
N HIS A 247 2.26 20.65 0.85
CA HIS A 247 2.46 19.60 1.84
C HIS A 247 3.95 19.35 2.10
N PHE A 248 4.73 19.17 1.03
CA PHE A 248 6.17 18.93 1.12
C PHE A 248 6.90 20.07 1.86
N MET A 249 6.63 21.32 1.52
CA MET A 249 7.25 22.49 2.19
C MET A 249 6.96 22.50 3.70
N CYS A 250 5.72 22.16 4.10
CA CYS A 250 5.34 22.10 5.51
C CYS A 250 5.91 20.89 6.26
N ALA A 251 6.17 19.78 5.57
CA ALA A 251 6.64 18.54 6.18
C ALA A 251 8.17 18.44 6.30
N VAL A 252 8.91 19.16 5.45
CA VAL A 252 10.39 19.13 5.39
C VAL A 252 11.01 20.44 5.87
N GLY A 253 10.25 21.53 5.93
CA GLY A 253 10.71 22.87 6.34
C GLY A 253 10.87 23.11 7.85
N THR A 254 11.00 22.06 8.67
CA THR A 254 11.21 22.13 10.13
C THR A 254 12.39 21.26 10.53
#